data_AF-A0A2X2BYL2-F1
#
_entry.id   AF-A0A2X2BYL2-F1
#
_cell.length_a   1.000
_cell.length_b   1.000
_cell.length_c   1.000
_cell.angle_alpha   90.00
_cell.angle_beta   90.00
_cell.angle_gamma   90.00
#
_symmetry.space_group_name_H-M   'P 1'
#
loop_
_entity.id
_entity.type
_entity.pdbx_description
1 polymer ?
#
loop_
_entity_poly.entity_id
_entity_poly.type
_entity_poly.pdbx_seq_one_letter_code
_entity_poly.pdbx_strand_id
1 'polypeptide(L)' 'MIDMAGIAELSSTLDGCSELISSSDRLNDKLRVNLQNHALVYAAFLTDLQNQKITADAPTLETMVGACKEFCDLIKTFL' A
#
# COMPACT_ATOMS: atom_id res chain seq x y z
N MET A 1 10.38 14.60 8.54
CA MET A 1 9.46 15.14 7.52
C MET A 1 9.26 14.05 6.49
N ILE A 2 8.02 13.68 6.20
CA ILE A 2 7.74 12.59 5.26
C ILE A 2 8.10 13.05 3.85
N ASP A 3 8.94 12.27 3.19
CA ASP A 3 9.38 12.53 1.82
C ASP A 3 8.25 12.22 0.82
N MET A 4 7.71 13.27 0.19
CA MET A 4 6.61 13.15 -0.77
C MET A 4 7.03 12.40 -2.04
N ALA A 5 8.31 12.45 -2.43
CA ALA A 5 8.81 11.66 -3.56
C ALA A 5 8.74 10.16 -3.22
N GLY A 6 9.18 9.78 -2.02
CA GLY A 6 9.04 8.41 -1.50
C GLY A 6 7.60 7.94 -1.38
N ILE A 7 6.63 8.83 -1.08
CA ILE A 7 5.20 8.45 -1.08
C ILE A 7 4.70 8.17 -2.50
N ALA A 8 5.09 8.98 -3.49
CA ALA A 8 4.71 8.74 -4.89
C ALA A 8 5.27 7.42 -5.44
N GLU A 9 6.53 7.10 -5.11
CA GLU A 9 7.13 5.81 -5.46
C GLU A 9 6.40 4.64 -4.78
N LEU A 10 6.02 4.80 -3.51
CA LEU A 10 5.27 3.79 -2.77
C LEU A 10 3.86 3.57 -3.37
N SER A 11 3.17 4.62 -3.79
CA SER A 11 1.89 4.50 -4.52
C SER A 11 2.05 3.69 -5.80
N SER A 12 3.05 4.00 -6.63
CA SER A 12 3.31 3.24 -7.86
C SER A 12 3.67 1.77 -7.58
N THR A 13 4.43 1.54 -6.50
CA THR A 13 4.71 0.18 -6.04
C THR A 13 3.44 -0.58 -5.64
N LEU A 14 2.51 0.08 -4.95
CA LEU A 14 1.24 -0.51 -4.53
C LEU A 14 0.33 -0.84 -5.72
N ASP A 15 0.35 -0.03 -6.78
CA ASP A 15 -0.34 -0.34 -8.04
C ASP A 15 0.19 -1.65 -8.64
N GLY A 16 1.51 -1.79 -8.73
CA GLY A 16 2.14 -3.05 -9.19
C GLY A 16 1.81 -4.25 -8.31
N CYS A 17 1.74 -4.07 -6.97
CA CYS A 17 1.27 -5.12 -6.07
C CYS A 17 -0.19 -5.51 -6.34
N SER A 18 -1.05 -4.54 -6.68
CA SER A 18 -2.46 -4.80 -7.01
C SER A 18 -2.62 -5.61 -8.29
N GLU A 19 -1.76 -5.38 -9.28
CA GLU A 19 -1.67 -6.20 -10.49
C GLU A 19 -1.23 -7.63 -10.15
N LEU A 20 -0.16 -7.80 -9.38
CA LEU A 20 0.34 -9.12 -8.94
C LEU A 20 -0.73 -9.91 -8.20
N ILE A 21 -1.45 -9.30 -7.25
CA ILE A 21 -2.55 -9.93 -6.52
C ILE A 21 -3.64 -10.40 -7.49
N SER A 22 -3.96 -9.58 -8.49
CA SER A 22 -5.05 -9.86 -9.43
C SER A 22 -4.70 -10.98 -10.41
N SER A 23 -3.43 -11.08 -10.82
CA SER A 23 -2.95 -12.10 -11.77
C SER A 23 -2.41 -13.37 -11.11
N SER A 24 -2.17 -13.38 -9.80
CA SER A 24 -1.56 -14.53 -9.11
C SER A 24 -2.47 -15.77 -9.14
N ASP A 25 -1.91 -16.90 -9.55
CA ASP A 25 -2.51 -18.23 -9.48
C ASP A 25 -2.29 -18.91 -8.11
N ARG A 26 -1.43 -18.34 -7.27
CA ARG A 26 -1.08 -18.84 -5.93
C ARG A 26 -2.12 -18.47 -4.87
N LEU A 27 -3.05 -17.58 -5.21
CA LEU A 27 -4.10 -17.08 -4.32
C LEU A 27 -5.44 -17.76 -4.58
N ASN A 28 -6.06 -18.27 -3.51
CA ASN A 28 -7.49 -18.57 -3.55
C ASN A 28 -8.33 -17.27 -3.57
N ASP A 29 -9.58 -17.37 -4.02
CA ASP A 29 -10.47 -16.22 -4.22
C ASP A 29 -10.67 -15.38 -2.95
N LYS A 30 -10.83 -16.03 -1.80
CA LYS A 30 -11.04 -15.33 -0.52
C LYS A 30 -9.83 -14.50 -0.13
N LEU A 31 -8.63 -15.07 -0.25
CA LEU A 31 -7.39 -14.37 0.06
C LEU A 31 -7.14 -13.25 -0.94
N ARG A 32 -7.41 -13.48 -2.22
CA ARG A 32 -7.30 -12.46 -3.28
C ARG A 32 -8.15 -11.23 -2.97
N VAL A 33 -9.45 -11.43 -2.68
CA VAL A 33 -10.36 -10.33 -2.33
C VAL A 33 -9.88 -9.60 -1.08
N ASN A 34 -9.42 -10.32 -0.06
CA ASN A 34 -8.88 -9.69 1.16
C ASN A 34 -7.65 -8.82 0.86
N LEU A 35 -6.71 -9.30 0.05
CA LEU A 35 -5.50 -8.54 -0.33
C LEU A 35 -5.84 -7.34 -1.21
N GLN A 36 -6.77 -7.48 -2.16
CA GLN A 36 -7.26 -6.36 -2.97
C GLN A 36 -7.93 -5.27 -2.12
N ASN A 37 -8.71 -5.66 -1.11
CA ASN A 37 -9.32 -4.71 -0.18
C ASN A 37 -8.26 -3.96 0.65
N HIS A 38 -7.21 -4.65 1.11
CA HIS A 38 -6.09 -3.99 1.81
C HIS A 38 -5.34 -3.03 0.89
N ALA A 39 -5.04 -3.45 -0.34
CA ALA A 39 -4.40 -2.59 -1.33
C ALA A 39 -5.22 -1.32 -1.61
N LEU A 40 -6.55 -1.44 -1.70
CA LEU A 40 -7.45 -0.29 -1.87
C LEU A 40 -7.40 0.68 -0.67
N VAL A 41 -7.41 0.16 0.55
CA VAL A 41 -7.32 0.98 1.77
C VAL A 41 -5.98 1.72 1.82
N TYR A 42 -4.88 1.04 1.52
CA TYR A 42 -3.57 1.67 1.46
C TYR A 42 -3.46 2.70 0.34
N ALA A 43 -4.06 2.45 -0.83
CA ALA A 43 -4.08 3.41 -1.93
C ALA A 43 -4.84 4.69 -1.55
N ALA A 44 -5.98 4.56 -0.88
CA ALA A 44 -6.74 5.69 -0.35
C ALA A 44 -5.91 6.49 0.66
N PHE A 45 -5.27 5.80 1.61
CA PHE A 45 -4.38 6.43 2.60
C PHE A 45 -3.23 7.21 1.94
N LEU A 46 -2.49 6.59 1.01
CA LEU A 46 -1.37 7.25 0.34
C LEU A 46 -1.84 8.45 -0.50
N THR A 47 -3.00 8.34 -1.15
CA THR A 47 -3.61 9.43 -1.92
C THR A 47 -3.98 10.61 -1.02
N ASP A 48 -4.63 10.35 0.11
CA ASP A 48 -4.99 11.41 1.06
C ASP A 48 -3.75 12.03 1.71
N LEU A 49 -2.71 11.23 1.97
CA LEU A 49 -1.42 11.71 2.49
C LEU A 49 -0.74 12.66 1.49
N GLN A 50 -0.65 12.29 0.21
CA GLN A 50 -0.09 13.13 -0.85
C GLN A 50 -0.84 14.45 -1.02
N ASN A 51 -2.17 14.41 -0.86
CA ASN A 51 -3.02 15.58 -0.94
C ASN A 51 -3.08 16.39 0.37
N GLN A 52 -2.27 16.03 1.38
CA GLN A 52 -2.22 16.69 2.70
C GLN A 52 -3.57 16.73 3.42
N LYS A 53 -4.42 15.70 3.20
CA LYS A 53 -5.76 15.59 3.81
C LYS A 53 -5.74 14.84 5.14
N ILE A 54 -4.60 14.32 5.56
CA ILE A 54 -4.45 13.56 6.81
C ILE A 54 -3.92 14.47 7.91
N THR A 55 -4.68 14.57 9.01
CA THR A 55 -4.25 15.21 10.25
C THR A 55 -3.81 14.12 11.24
N ALA A 56 -2.51 13.81 11.25
CA ALA A 56 -1.88 12.91 12.23
C ALA A 56 -0.47 13.43 12.55
N ASP A 57 0.08 13.01 13.68
CA ASP A 57 1.46 13.36 14.03
C ASP A 57 2.47 12.56 13.18
N ALA A 58 3.71 13.07 13.09
CA ALA A 58 4.74 12.45 12.26
C ALA A 58 5.02 10.98 12.62
N PRO A 59 5.12 10.57 13.91
CA PRO A 59 5.34 9.17 14.27
C PRO A 59 4.21 8.23 13.81
N THR A 60 2.95 8.67 13.92
CA THR A 60 1.81 7.87 13.44
C THR A 60 1.87 7.71 11.93
N LEU A 61 2.13 8.81 11.21
CA LEU A 61 2.24 8.75 9.75
C LEU A 61 3.40 7.87 9.28
N GLU A 62 4.56 7.92 9.94
CA GLU A 62 5.70 7.05 9.64
C GLU A 62 5.35 5.57 9.84
N THR A 63 4.61 5.24 10.91
CA THR A 63 4.13 3.89 11.18
C THR A 63 3.16 3.40 10.09
N MET A 64 2.20 4.24 9.69
CA MET A 64 1.21 3.89 8.66
C MET A 64 1.86 3.72 7.27
N VAL A 65 2.82 4.59 6.93
CA VAL A 65 3.63 4.44 5.71
C VAL A 65 4.49 3.18 5.77
N GLY A 66 5.05 2.85 6.93
CA GLY A 66 5.77 1.61 7.18
C GLY A 66 4.93 0.37 6.88
N ALA A 67 3.69 0.33 7.38
CA ALA A 67 2.76 -0.77 7.11
C ALA A 67 2.44 -0.93 5.60
N CYS A 68 2.34 0.18 4.86
CA CYS A 68 2.16 0.14 3.40
C CYS A 68 3.38 -0.48 2.70
N LYS A 69 4.60 -0.16 3.16
CA LYS A 69 5.84 -0.75 2.63
C LYS A 69 5.92 -2.24 2.91
N GLU A 70 5.69 -2.64 4.16
CA GLU A 70 5.70 -4.04 4.57
C GLU A 70 4.68 -4.88 3.80
N PHE A 71 3.49 -4.33 3.56
CA PHE A 71 2.49 -4.96 2.71
C PHE A 71 3.03 -5.22 1.30
N CYS A 72 3.59 -4.19 0.66
CA CYS A 72 4.16 -4.33 -0.69
C CYS A 72 5.32 -5.33 -0.74
N ASP A 73 6.19 -5.34 0.27
CA ASP A 73 7.32 -6.28 0.36
C ASP A 73 6.84 -7.72 0.51
N LEU A 74 5.80 -7.96 1.33
CA LEU A 74 5.18 -9.27 1.46
C LEU A 74 4.57 -9.74 0.14
N ILE A 75 3.83 -8.87 -0.56
CA ILE A 75 3.25 -9.20 -1.87
C ILE A 75 4.34 -9.58 -2.87
N LYS A 76 5.38 -8.75 -3.02
CA LYS A 76 6.50 -9.00 -3.96
C LYS A 76 7.32 -10.24 -3.62
N THR A 77 7.39 -10.61 -2.34
CA THR A 77 8.15 -11.79 -1.90
C THR A 77 7.38 -13.08 -2.16
N PHE A 78 6.05 -13.05 -2.00
CA PHE A 78 5.24 -14.27 -1.96
C PHE A 78 4.33 -14.50 -3.18
N LEU A 79 4.12 -13.51 -4.04
CA LEU A 79 3.33 -13.65 -5.27
C LEU A 79 4.22 -13.54 -6.50
#